data_AF-A0A091BY15-F1
#
_entry.id   AF-A0A091BY15-F1
#
_cell.length_a   1.000
_cell.length_b   1.000
_cell.length_c   1.000
_cell.angle_alpha   90.00
_cell.angle_beta   90.00
_cell.angle_gamma   90.00
#
_symmetry.space_group_name_H-M   'P 1'
#
loop_
_entity.id
_entity.type
_entity.pdbx_description
1 polymer ?
#
loop_
_entity_poly.entity_id
_entity_poly.type
_entity_poly.pdbx_seq_one_letter_code
_entity_poly.pdbx_strand_id
1 'polypeptide(L)' 'MKLVNVTNSHSRLVKQQLESTDAELVKVYTAGNISIVYTEAPQHNELLLVNKKTGYPTN' A
#
# COMPACT_ATOMS: atom_id res chain seq x y z
N MET A 1 -4.17 11.30 -13.84
CA MET A 1 -4.31 10.08 -13.01
C MET A 1 -5.14 10.42 -11.78
N LYS A 2 -5.99 9.50 -11.29
CA LYS A 2 -6.79 9.69 -10.09
C LYS A 2 -6.28 8.78 -8.98
N LEU A 3 -6.16 9.31 -7.76
CA LEU A 3 -5.88 8.52 -6.57
C LEU A 3 -7.19 7.86 -6.10
N VAL A 4 -7.21 6.53 -6.04
CA VAL A 4 -8.41 5.77 -5.66
C VAL A 4 -8.10 4.98 -4.39
N ASN A 5 -8.93 5.14 -3.36
CA ASN A 5 -8.83 4.31 -2.15
C ASN A 5 -9.39 2.91 -2.44
N VAL A 6 -8.54 1.90 -2.28
CA VAL A 6 -8.86 0.48 -2.51
C VAL A 6 -8.53 -0.37 -1.28
N THR A 7 -8.54 0.25 -0.09
CA THR A 7 -8.19 -0.39 1.21
C THR A 7 -9.03 -1.65 1.46
N ASN A 8 -10.34 -1.59 1.19
CA ASN A 8 -11.25 -2.72 1.40
C ASN A 8 -10.91 -3.95 0.55
N SER A 9 -10.30 -3.75 -0.63
CA SER A 9 -9.84 -4.84 -1.50
C SER A 9 -8.50 -5.45 -1.05
N HIS A 10 -7.87 -4.91 -0.01
CA HIS A 10 -6.57 -5.33 0.53
C HIS A 10 -6.66 -5.69 2.03
N SER A 11 -7.81 -6.18 2.48
CA SER A 11 -8.10 -6.49 3.89
C SER A 11 -7.04 -7.36 4.57
N ARG A 12 -6.49 -8.36 3.85
CA ARG A 12 -5.41 -9.21 4.37
C ARG A 12 -4.13 -8.43 4.64
N LEU A 13 -3.70 -7.57 3.72
CA LEU A 13 -2.51 -6.73 3.89
C LEU A 13 -2.70 -5.76 5.05
N VAL A 14 -3.86 -5.10 5.09
CA VAL A 14 -4.23 -4.15 6.16
C VAL A 14 -4.15 -4.85 7.52
N LYS A 15 -4.79 -6.01 7.65
CA LYS A 15 -4.77 -6.79 8.89
C LYS A 15 -3.35 -7.19 9.30
N GLN A 16 -2.55 -7.69 8.36
CA GLN A 16 -1.18 -8.10 8.64
C GLN A 16 -0.30 -6.94 9.12
N GLN A 17 -0.44 -5.75 8.53
CA GLN A 17 0.31 -4.56 8.95
C GLN A 17 -0.11 -4.12 10.35
N LEU A 18 -1.42 -4.01 10.62
CA LEU A 18 -1.93 -3.66 11.94
C LEU A 18 -1.56 -4.68 13.03
N GLU A 19 -1.41 -5.96 12.69
CA GLU A 19 -1.05 -7.01 13.65
C GLU A 19 0.46 -7.16 13.87
N SER A 20 1.29 -6.73 12.92
CA SER A 20 2.73 -7.05 12.91
C SER A 20 3.65 -5.83 12.99
N THR A 21 3.11 -4.61 12.90
CA THR A 21 3.86 -3.36 13.02
C THR A 21 3.25 -2.44 14.08
N ASP A 22 3.85 -1.28 14.32
CA ASP A 22 3.33 -0.23 15.20
C ASP A 22 2.28 0.68 14.53
N ALA A 23 1.83 0.32 13.32
CA ALA A 23 0.83 1.09 12.58
C ALA A 23 -0.54 1.02 13.27
N GLU A 24 -1.15 2.18 13.50
CA GLU A 24 -2.52 2.33 14.01
C GLU A 24 -3.53 2.50 12.87
N LEU A 25 -3.06 2.93 11.69
CA LEU A 25 -3.86 3.12 10.50
C LEU A 25 -3.10 2.62 9.26
N VAL A 26 -3.81 1.87 8.41
CA VAL A 26 -3.29 1.40 7.12
C VAL A 26 -4.32 1.72 6.05
N LYS A 27 -3.89 2.44 5.00
CA LYS A 27 -4.71 2.72 3.81
C LYS A 27 -3.98 2.31 2.55
N VAL A 28 -4.72 1.73 1.62
CA VAL A 28 -4.19 1.33 0.32
C VAL A 28 -4.86 2.14 -0.77
N TYR A 29 -4.04 2.72 -1.63
CA TYR A 29 -4.47 3.50 -2.78
C TYR A 29 -3.86 2.97 -4.08
N THR A 30 -4.51 3.29 -5.19
CA THR A 30 -3.93 3.12 -6.52
C THR A 30 -3.91 4.45 -7.26
N ALA A 31 -2.84 4.68 -8.00
CA ALA A 31 -2.70 5.75 -8.96
C ALA A 31 -2.12 5.13 -10.24
N GLY A 32 -2.99 4.77 -11.19
CA GLY A 32 -2.61 4.04 -12.40
C GLY A 32 -1.96 2.69 -12.08
N ASN A 33 -0.71 2.49 -12.50
CA ASN A 33 0.09 1.26 -12.24
C ASN A 33 0.84 1.28 -10.90
N ILE A 34 0.71 2.35 -10.11
CA ILE A 34 1.33 2.48 -8.81
C ILE A 34 0.32 2.08 -7.74
N SER A 35 0.69 1.10 -6.92
CA SER A 35 0.04 0.80 -5.65
C SER A 35 0.75 1.58 -4.54
N ILE A 36 -0.02 2.23 -3.69
CA ILE A 36 0.48 3.07 -2.60
C ILE A 36 -0.07 2.50 -1.29
N VAL A 37 0.81 2.16 -0.36
CA VAL A 37 0.45 1.79 1.01
C VAL A 37 0.87 2.94 1.92
N TYR A 38 -0.11 3.53 2.59
CA TYR A 38 0.09 4.56 3.61
C TYR A 38 -0.10 3.91 4.98
N THR A 39 0.86 4.12 5.86
CA THR A 39 0.80 3.70 7.27
C THR A 39 1.04 4.91 8.16
N GLU A 40 0.36 4.92 9.31
CA GLU A 40 0.51 5.95 10.34
C GLU A 40 0.66 5.25 11.69
N ALA A 41 1.68 5.68 12.42
CA ALA A 41 2.07 5.20 13.73
C ALA A 41 2.32 6.43 14.65
N PRO A 42 2.40 6.26 15.99
CA PRO A 42 2.47 7.39 16.92
C PRO A 42 3.63 8.38 16.68
N GLN A 43 4.74 7.91 16.10
CA GLN A 43 5.96 8.71 15.92
C GLN A 43 6.31 8.99 14.45
N HIS A 44 5.67 8.30 13.50
CA HIS A 44 6.04 8.39 12.10
C HIS A 44 4.89 8.00 11.17
N ASN A 45 4.99 8.48 9.93
CA ASN A 45 4.11 8.09 8.83
C ASN A 45 4.98 7.56 7.71
N GLU A 46 4.52 6.51 7.05
CA GLU A 46 5.24 5.91 5.94
C GLU A 46 4.38 5.88 4.68
N LEU A 47 5.06 5.97 3.54
CA LEU A 47 4.44 5.89 2.23
C LEU A 47 5.26 4.95 1.35
N LEU A 48 4.75 3.75 1.11
CA LEU A 48 5.36 2.77 0.23
C LEU A 48 4.70 2.85 -1.15
N LEU A 49 5.48 3.16 -2.19
CA LEU A 49 5.03 3.18 -3.58
C LEU A 49 5.60 1.98 -4.33
N VAL A 50 4.72 1.13 -4.84
CA VAL A 50 5.07 -0.03 -5.63
C VAL A 50 4.55 0.17 -7.05
N ASN A 51 5.47 0.31 -8.00
CA ASN A 51 5.11 0.27 -9.41
C ASN A 51 5.01 -1.19 -9.86
N LYS A 52 3.81 -1.62 -10.27
CA LYS A 52 3.64 -2.90 -10.97
C LYS A 52 4.19 -2.74 -12.40
N LYS A 53 5.52 -2.77 -12.57
CA LYS A 53 6.12 -3.06 -13.87
C LYS A 53 5.92 -4.55 -14.14
N THR A 54 5.17 -4.89 -15.18
CA THR A 54 5.24 -6.22 -15.81
C THR A 54 6.62 -6.37 -16.44
N GLY A 55 7.58 -6.86 -15.66
CA GLY A 55 8.91 -7.21 -16.15
C GLY A 55 8.96 -8.67 -16.52
N TYR A 56 8.88 -9.00 -17.81
CA TYR A 56 9.56 -10.17 -18.34
C TYR A 56 10.67 -9.66 -19.27
N PRO A 57 11.95 -9.74 -18.90
CA PRO A 57 12.99 -9.84 -19.91
C PRO A 57 12.96 -11.28 -20.41
N THR A 58 12.28 -11.51 -21.53
CA THR A 58 12.42 -12.76 -22.28
C THR A 58 13.68 -12.67 -23.13
N ASN A 59 14.69 -13.47 -22.80
CA ASN A 59 15.75 -13.86 -23.74
C ASN A 59 15.19 -14.80 -24.81
#